data_AF-A0A6S8FUP2-F1
#
_entry.id   AF-A0A6S8FUP2-F1
#
_cell.length_a   1.000
_cell.length_b   1.000
_cell.length_c   1.000
_cell.angle_alpha   90.00
_cell.angle_beta   90.00
_cell.angle_gamma   90.00
#
_symmetry.space_group_name_H-M   'P 1'
#
loop_
_entity.id
_entity.type
_entity.pdbx_description
1 polymer ?
#
loop_
_entity_poly.entity_id
_entity_poly.type
_entity_poly.pdbx_seq_one_letter_code
_entity_poly.pdbx_strand_id
1 'polypeptide(L)'
;MTNSSQLFRVRKTVIKMLINRKYLISPSDKNITLEEFHERFGNPVNKTLLTILVTKVDDPTDKLFVFFPVDEKLGVQPIKKYCIHMNQEQVKRAIIVVEDKISPFAKQGKLC
;
A
#
# COMPACT_ATOMS: atom_id res chain seq x y z
N MET A 1 -10.70 13.15 8.83
CA MET A 1 -11.03 13.18 7.39
C MET A 1 -9.74 13.36 6.62
N THR A 2 -9.13 12.29 6.10
CA THR A 2 -7.91 12.44 5.31
C THR A 2 -8.25 13.15 4.01
N ASN A 3 -7.54 14.23 3.71
CA ASN A 3 -7.78 15.02 2.52
C ASN A 3 -7.42 14.16 1.28
N SER A 4 -8.38 13.91 0.39
CA SER A 4 -8.20 13.05 -0.79
C SER A 4 -7.01 13.47 -1.65
N SER A 5 -6.71 14.78 -1.71
CA SER A 5 -5.54 15.33 -2.41
C SER A 5 -4.20 14.92 -1.77
N GLN A 6 -4.15 14.74 -0.45
CA GLN A 6 -2.95 14.27 0.25
C GLN A 6 -2.70 12.80 -0.04
N LEU A 7 -3.74 11.94 0.03
CA LEU A 7 -3.63 10.52 -0.29
C LEU A 7 -3.19 10.32 -1.75
N PHE A 8 -3.72 11.11 -2.68
CA PHE A 8 -3.27 11.12 -4.07
C PHE A 8 -1.77 11.39 -4.20
N ARG A 9 -1.27 12.45 -3.52
CA ARG A 9 0.17 12.79 -3.51
C ARG A 9 1.04 11.70 -2.88
N VAL A 10 0.57 11.10 -1.78
CA VAL A 10 1.26 9.98 -1.13
C VAL A 10 1.34 8.79 -2.09
N ARG A 11 0.23 8.42 -2.75
CA ARG A 11 0.22 7.33 -3.73
C ARG A 11 1.18 7.58 -4.88
N LYS A 12 1.21 8.79 -5.46
CA LYS A 12 2.19 9.15 -6.51
C LYS A 12 3.64 8.98 -6.04
N THR A 13 3.92 9.35 -4.79
CA THR A 13 5.26 9.18 -4.19
C THR A 13 5.62 7.71 -4.03
N VAL A 14 4.67 6.89 -3.55
CA VAL A 14 4.84 5.42 -3.46
C VAL A 14 5.11 4.83 -4.84
N ILE A 15 4.34 5.20 -5.86
CA ILE A 15 4.54 4.73 -7.24
C ILE A 15 5.93 5.11 -7.75
N LYS A 16 6.38 6.36 -7.55
CA LYS A 16 7.73 6.80 -7.92
C LYS A 16 8.82 6.00 -7.20
N MET A 17 8.63 5.71 -5.90
CA MET A 17 9.54 4.85 -5.14
C MET A 17 9.58 3.43 -5.71
N LEU A 18 8.44 2.83 -6.06
CA LEU A 18 8.38 1.48 -6.63
C LEU A 18 9.10 1.42 -7.99
N ILE A 19 8.94 2.42 -8.84
CA ILE A 19 9.68 2.55 -10.11
C ILE A 19 11.18 2.62 -9.86
N ASN A 20 11.63 3.46 -8.93
CA ASN A 20 13.06 3.59 -8.58
C ASN A 20 13.63 2.27 -8.04
N ARG A 21 12.81 1.51 -7.30
CA ARG A 21 13.12 0.16 -6.82
C ARG A 21 12.96 -0.92 -7.88
N LYS A 22 12.74 -0.57 -9.16
CA LYS A 22 12.65 -1.50 -10.30
C LYS A 22 11.50 -2.51 -10.19
N TYR A 23 10.35 -2.05 -9.69
CA TYR A 23 9.10 -2.80 -9.77
C TYR A 23 8.32 -2.40 -11.03
N LEU A 24 7.60 -3.37 -11.61
CA LEU A 24 6.69 -3.17 -12.73
C LEU A 24 5.49 -2.33 -12.27
N ILE A 25 5.27 -1.21 -12.96
CA ILE A 25 4.15 -0.30 -12.73
C ILE A 25 3.48 -0.04 -14.07
N SER A 26 2.15 -0.14 -14.09
CA SER A 26 1.36 0.15 -15.29
C SER A 26 1.45 1.65 -15.65
N PRO A 27 1.42 2.01 -16.95
CA PRO A 27 1.37 3.41 -17.36
C PRO A 27 0.15 4.17 -16.79
N SER A 28 -0.99 3.48 -16.63
CA SER A 28 -2.20 4.04 -16.03
C SER A 28 -2.02 4.40 -14.56
N ASP A 29 -1.34 3.56 -13.76
CA ASP A 29 -1.01 3.91 -12.36
C ASP A 29 0.06 5.00 -12.27
N LYS A 30 0.99 5.05 -13.23
CA LYS A 30 2.08 6.04 -13.26
C LYS A 30 1.59 7.45 -13.55
N ASN A 31 0.67 7.59 -14.50
CA ASN A 31 0.21 8.87 -15.03
C ASN A 31 -1.20 9.26 -14.56
N ILE A 32 -1.74 8.56 -13.57
CA ILE A 32 -3.09 8.78 -13.04
C ILE A 32 -3.32 10.25 -12.65
N THR A 33 -4.45 10.82 -13.07
CA THR A 33 -4.91 12.16 -12.69
C THR A 33 -5.65 12.12 -11.34
N LEU A 34 -5.97 13.29 -10.77
CA LEU A 34 -6.72 13.35 -9.51
C LEU A 34 -8.18 12.91 -9.72
N GLU A 35 -8.74 13.24 -10.87
CA GLU A 35 -10.08 12.87 -11.31
C GLU A 35 -10.19 11.34 -11.44
N GLU A 36 -9.29 10.73 -12.21
CA GLU A 36 -9.23 9.26 -12.38
C GLU A 36 -8.98 8.54 -11.04
N PHE A 37 -8.19 9.16 -10.16
CA PHE A 37 -7.97 8.64 -8.82
C PHE A 37 -9.27 8.60 -8.00
N HIS A 38 -10.08 9.66 -8.04
CA HIS A 38 -11.39 9.65 -7.37
C HIS A 38 -12.39 8.70 -8.02
N GLU A 39 -12.39 8.57 -9.35
CA GLU A 39 -13.24 7.60 -10.03
C GLU A 39 -12.90 6.17 -9.62
N ARG A 40 -11.60 5.84 -9.54
CA ARG A 40 -11.14 4.49 -9.25
C ARG A 40 -11.20 4.12 -7.77
N PHE A 41 -10.95 5.07 -6.87
CA PHE A 41 -10.83 4.78 -5.44
C PHE A 41 -11.91 5.45 -4.58
N GLY A 42 -12.82 6.23 -5.19
CA GLY A 42 -13.91 6.92 -4.51
C GLY A 42 -13.56 8.35 -4.06
N ASN A 43 -14.62 9.11 -3.75
CA ASN A 43 -14.53 10.44 -3.15
C ASN A 43 -15.64 10.60 -2.09
N PRO A 44 -15.36 10.40 -0.78
CA PRO A 44 -14.05 10.23 -0.17
C PRO A 44 -13.37 8.90 -0.52
N VAL A 45 -12.04 8.89 -0.52
CA VAL A 45 -11.21 7.76 -0.96
C VAL A 45 -11.38 6.54 -0.04
N ASN A 46 -11.72 5.40 -0.62
CA ASN A 46 -11.73 4.12 0.06
C ASN A 46 -10.32 3.51 0.12
N LYS A 47 -9.67 3.63 1.28
CA LYS A 47 -8.30 3.13 1.51
C LYS A 47 -8.13 1.63 1.28
N THR A 48 -9.19 0.83 1.43
CA THR A 48 -9.11 -0.63 1.19
C THR A 48 -8.76 -0.97 -0.27
N LEU A 49 -9.17 -0.10 -1.21
CA LEU A 49 -8.88 -0.22 -2.64
C LEU A 49 -7.48 0.28 -3.02
N LEU A 50 -6.77 0.95 -2.11
CA LEU A 50 -5.44 1.52 -2.39
C LEU A 50 -4.31 0.49 -2.31
N THR A 51 -4.58 -0.74 -1.87
CA THR A 51 -3.56 -1.80 -1.80
C THR A 51 -2.90 -2.01 -3.16
N ILE A 52 -1.57 -2.09 -3.17
CA ILE A 52 -0.77 -2.29 -4.38
C ILE A 52 -0.03 -3.62 -4.24
N LEU A 53 -0.10 -4.46 -5.27
CA LEU A 53 0.78 -5.62 -5.45
C LEU A 53 1.62 -5.38 -6.69
N VAL A 54 2.94 -5.46 -6.55
CA VAL A 54 3.86 -5.30 -7.67
C VAL A 54 4.88 -6.43 -7.69
N THR A 55 5.39 -6.69 -8.90
CA THR A 55 6.43 -7.68 -9.16
C THR A 55 7.64 -6.96 -9.74
N LYS A 56 8.83 -7.44 -9.41
CA LYS A 56 10.09 -6.89 -9.90
C LYS A 56 10.22 -7.09 -11.42
N VAL A 57 10.90 -6.17 -12.10
CA VAL A 57 11.09 -6.24 -13.57
C VAL A 57 11.96 -7.45 -13.97
N ASP A 58 12.99 -7.74 -13.19
CA ASP A 58 14.01 -8.75 -13.48
C ASP A 58 13.83 -10.08 -12.72
N ASP A 59 12.95 -10.12 -11.71
CA ASP A 59 12.66 -11.34 -10.93
C ASP A 59 11.16 -11.47 -10.63
N PRO A 60 10.42 -12.35 -11.34
CA PRO A 60 8.99 -12.52 -11.12
C PRO A 60 8.63 -13.13 -9.75
N THR A 61 9.61 -13.69 -9.03
CA THR A 61 9.42 -14.22 -7.67
C THR A 61 9.53 -13.12 -6.60
N ASP A 62 10.15 -11.99 -6.96
CA ASP A 62 10.23 -10.78 -6.13
C ASP A 62 8.94 -9.96 -6.26
N LYS A 63 8.01 -10.25 -5.36
CA LYS A 63 6.78 -9.48 -5.17
C LYS A 63 6.85 -8.59 -3.93
N LEU A 64 6.11 -7.49 -3.97
CA LEU A 64 6.00 -6.53 -2.88
C LEU A 64 4.56 -6.03 -2.75
N PHE A 65 4.03 -6.08 -1.53
CA PHE A 65 2.78 -5.41 -1.19
C PHE A 65 3.01 -3.99 -0.68
N VAL A 66 2.06 -3.09 -0.94
CA VAL A 66 1.91 -1.83 -0.23
C VAL A 66 0.49 -1.73 0.31
N PHE A 67 0.36 -1.64 1.64
CA PHE A 67 -0.93 -1.56 2.33
C PHE A 67 -1.19 -0.14 2.85
N PHE A 68 -2.45 0.27 2.81
CA PHE A 68 -2.97 1.53 3.35
C PHE A 68 -4.04 1.21 4.39
N PRO A 69 -3.70 1.14 5.68
CA PRO A 69 -4.66 0.81 6.73
C PRO A 69 -5.78 1.85 6.82
N VAL A 70 -6.99 1.37 7.08
CA VAL A 70 -8.16 2.25 7.31
C VAL A 70 -8.01 2.99 8.63
N ASP A 71 -7.56 2.26 9.66
CA ASP A 71 -7.37 2.77 11.02
C ASP A 71 -6.18 3.74 11.10
N GLU A 72 -6.41 4.93 11.68
CA GLU A 72 -5.35 5.93 11.91
C GLU A 72 -4.23 5.39 12.81
N LYS A 73 -4.61 4.58 13.81
CA LYS A 73 -3.70 3.86 14.70
C LYS A 73 -3.63 2.40 14.33
N LEU A 74 -2.47 1.97 13.85
CA LEU A 74 -2.28 0.59 13.42
C LEU A 74 -2.05 -0.34 14.62
N GLY A 75 -3.04 -1.21 14.86
CA GLY A 75 -2.95 -2.29 15.84
C GLY A 75 -2.39 -3.60 15.27
N VAL A 76 -2.43 -4.64 16.10
CA VAL A 76 -1.93 -5.99 15.74
C VAL A 76 -2.83 -6.70 14.72
N GLN A 77 -4.15 -6.56 14.86
CA GLN A 77 -5.12 -7.31 14.06
C GLN A 77 -5.01 -7.04 12.55
N PRO A 78 -4.91 -5.78 12.07
CA PRO A 78 -4.72 -5.52 10.64
C PRO A 78 -3.41 -6.12 10.10
N ILE A 79 -2.33 -6.08 10.87
CA ILE A 79 -1.03 -6.64 10.47
C ILE A 79 -1.12 -8.15 10.28
N LYS A 80 -1.79 -8.87 11.19
CA LYS A 80 -2.03 -10.31 11.04
C LYS A 80 -2.80 -10.62 9.74
N LYS A 81 -3.84 -9.84 9.42
CA LYS A 81 -4.58 -9.98 8.16
C LYS A 81 -3.68 -9.77 6.94
N TYR A 82 -2.79 -8.78 6.98
CA TYR A 82 -1.83 -8.55 5.91
C TYR A 82 -0.87 -9.72 5.75
N CYS A 83 -0.38 -10.32 6.84
CA CYS A 83 0.50 -11.47 6.76
C CYS A 83 -0.20 -12.73 6.23
N ILE A 84 -1.47 -12.94 6.56
CA ILE A 84 -2.27 -14.00 5.94
C ILE A 84 -2.38 -13.78 4.43
N HIS A 85 -2.71 -12.55 4.01
CA HIS A 85 -2.83 -12.20 2.58
C HIS A 85 -1.49 -12.34 1.84
N MET A 86 -0.40 -11.90 2.46
CA MET A 86 0.96 -12.08 1.94
C MET A 86 1.31 -13.56 1.77
N ASN A 87 0.97 -14.41 2.73
CA ASN A 87 1.21 -15.86 2.63
C ASN A 87 0.40 -16.51 1.50
N GLN A 88 -0.87 -16.11 1.33
CA GLN A 88 -1.73 -16.60 0.24
C GLN A 88 -1.15 -16.26 -1.14
N GLU A 89 -0.59 -15.06 -1.29
CA GLU A 89 0.00 -14.56 -2.54
C GLU A 89 1.50 -14.90 -2.69
N GLN A 90 2.06 -15.62 -1.72
CA GLN A 90 3.47 -16.00 -1.63
C GLN A 90 4.44 -14.79 -1.68
N VAL A 91 4.03 -13.68 -1.06
CA VAL A 91 4.77 -12.42 -1.04
C VAL A 91 5.55 -12.28 0.27
N LYS A 92 6.87 -12.07 0.18
CA LYS A 92 7.75 -11.99 1.37
C LYS A 92 8.01 -10.57 1.88
N ARG A 93 7.59 -9.55 1.12
CA ARG A 93 7.87 -8.14 1.45
C ARG A 93 6.60 -7.31 1.43
N ALA A 94 6.50 -6.38 2.37
CA ALA A 94 5.45 -5.37 2.37
C ALA A 94 5.95 -4.01 2.86
N ILE A 95 5.25 -2.96 2.43
CA ILE A 95 5.34 -1.61 2.96
C ILE A 95 3.96 -1.27 3.51
N ILE A 96 3.89 -0.70 4.70
CA ILE A 96 2.63 -0.24 5.30
C ILE A 96 2.70 1.26 5.47
N VAL A 97 1.78 1.99 4.84
CA VAL A 97 1.70 3.45 4.89
C VAL A 97 0.67 3.84 5.95
N VAL A 98 1.14 4.28 7.12
CA VAL A 98 0.31 4.64 8.27
C VAL A 98 0.11 6.16 8.37
N GLU A 99 -1.03 6.61 8.90
CA GLU A 99 -1.33 8.04 9.05
C GLU A 99 -0.75 8.65 10.33
N ASP A 100 -0.84 7.96 11.47
CA ASP A 100 -0.31 8.45 12.75
C ASP A 100 0.69 7.45 13.35
N LYS A 101 0.22 6.54 14.21
CA LYS A 101 1.09 5.70 15.04
C LYS A 101 0.79 4.23 14.87
N ILE A 102 1.86 3.44 14.86
CA ILE A 102 1.82 2.00 15.08
C ILE A 102 1.86 1.75 16.59
N SER A 103 0.98 0.89 17.11
CA SER A 103 0.98 0.55 18.53
C SER A 103 2.32 -0.11 18.93
N PRO A 104 2.80 0.08 20.18
CA PRO A 104 4.07 -0.52 20.62
C PRO A 104 4.11 -2.04 20.43
N PHE A 105 2.99 -2.74 20.69
CA PHE A 105 2.86 -4.17 20.45
C PHE A 105 2.98 -4.54 18.97
N ALA A 106 2.38 -3.75 18.08
CA ALA A 106 2.50 -3.95 16.65
C ALA A 106 3.92 -3.75 16.12
N LYS A 107 4.69 -2.81 16.71
CA LYS A 107 6.09 -2.57 16.35
C LYS A 107 7.03 -3.72 16.70
N GLN A 108 6.69 -4.57 17.67
CA GLN A 108 7.54 -5.71 18.06
C GLN A 108 7.65 -6.78 16.97
N GLY A 109 6.78 -6.75 15.94
CA GLY A 109 6.96 -7.55 14.73
C GLY A 109 6.74 -9.06 14.87
N LYS A 110 6.45 -9.58 16.08
CA LYS A 110 6.17 -11.01 16.35
C LYS A 110 4.75 -11.44 15.95
N LEU A 111 4.26 -10.91 14.83
CA LEU A 111 2.87 -11.07 14.39
C LEU A 111 2.74 -12.03 13.21
N CYS A 112 3.88 -12.29 12.58
CA CYS A 112 4.17 -13.09 11.40
C CYS A 112 5.57 -13.67 11.68
#